data_AF-K2CZL3-F1
#
_entry.id   AF-K2CZL3-F1
#
_cell.length_a   1.000
_cell.length_b   1.000
_cell.length_c   1.000
_cell.angle_alpha   90.00
_cell.angle_beta   90.00
_cell.angle_gamma   90.00
#
_symmetry.space_group_name_H-M   'P 1'
#
loop_
_entity.id
_entity.type
_entity.pdbx_description
1 polymer ?
#
loop_
_entity_poly.entity_id
_entity_poly.type
_entity_poly.pdbx_seq_one_letter_code
_entity_poly.pdbx_strand_id
1 'polypeptide(L)' 'MVVVKKSPGDSDDSLIRKFSRKVMSEGIVQEAKRREFYLKPSLARKQKAEDARRVKKVW' A
#
# COMPACT_ATOMS: atom_id res chain seq x y z
N MET A 1 9.32 0.48 5.35
CA MET A 1 10.53 0.34 4.52
C MET A 1 10.63 -1.14 4.22
N VAL A 2 10.42 -1.52 2.97
CA VAL A 2 10.34 -2.92 2.57
C VAL A 2 11.73 -3.42 2.20
N VAL A 3 12.15 -4.53 2.81
CA VAL A 3 13.34 -5.29 2.39
C VAL A 3 12.94 -6.71 2.00
N VAL A 4 13.40 -7.14 0.83
CA VAL A 4 13.24 -8.52 0.34
C VAL A 4 14.63 -9.04 -0.04
N LYS A 5 15.00 -10.18 0.53
CA LYS A 5 16.26 -10.87 0.21
C LYS A 5 15.96 -12.07 -0.68
N LYS A 6 16.83 -12.33 -1.65
CA LYS A 6 16.73 -13.49 -2.54
C LYS A 6 17.22 -14.74 -1.82
N SER A 7 16.43 -15.81 -1.86
CA SER A 7 16.85 -17.13 -1.37
C SER A 7 17.51 -17.94 -2.50
N PRO A 8 18.41 -18.90 -2.16
CA PRO A 8 18.95 -19.84 -3.13
C PRO A 8 17.80 -20.61 -3.80
N GLY A 9 17.68 -20.53 -5.13
CA GLY A 9 16.61 -21.18 -5.90
C GLY A 9 15.38 -20.31 -6.21
N ASP A 10 15.29 -19.08 -5.70
CA ASP A 10 14.22 -18.15 -6.13
C ASP A 10 14.53 -17.59 -7.53
N SER A 11 13.52 -17.59 -8.42
CA SER A 11 13.57 -16.83 -9.67
C SER A 11 13.41 -15.33 -9.42
N ASP A 12 13.89 -14.51 -10.35
CA ASP A 12 13.81 -13.05 -10.24
C ASP A 12 12.34 -12.56 -10.22
N ASP A 13 11.45 -13.19 -10.99
CA ASP A 13 10.02 -12.91 -10.97
C ASP A 13 9.36 -13.19 -9.61
N SER A 14 9.78 -14.27 -8.94
CA SER A 14 9.31 -14.60 -7.58
C SER A 14 9.69 -13.49 -6.61
N LEU A 15 10.90 -12.95 -6.72
CA LEU A 15 11.39 -11.86 -5.90
C LEU A 15 10.58 -10.57 -6.12
N ILE A 16 10.35 -10.19 -7.37
CA ILE A 16 9.54 -9.01 -7.75
C ILE A 16 8.12 -9.15 -7.20
N ARG A 17 7.49 -10.32 -7.36
CA ARG A 17 6.14 -10.57 -6.82
C ARG A 17 6.09 -10.49 -5.30
N LYS A 18 7.11 -11.00 -4.59
CA LYS A 18 7.21 -10.88 -3.13
C LYS A 18 7.37 -9.41 -2.71
N PHE A 19 8.19 -8.64 -3.43
CA PHE A 19 8.36 -7.21 -3.18
C PHE A 19 7.07 -6.43 -3.40
N SER A 20 6.42 -6.57 -4.56
CA SER A 20 5.17 -5.89 -4.87
C SER A 20 4.09 -6.19 -3.84
N ARG A 21 3.96 -7.46 -3.40
CA ARG A 21 3.02 -7.83 -2.33
C ARG A 21 3.35 -7.14 -1.01
N LYS A 22 4.62 -7.14 -0.57
CA LYS A 22 5.03 -6.45 0.66
C LYS A 22 4.77 -4.95 0.60
N VAL A 23 5.07 -4.31 -0.52
CA VAL A 23 4.83 -2.86 -0.74
C VAL A 23 3.35 -2.53 -0.66
N MET A 24 2.49 -3.34 -1.28
CA MET A 24 1.04 -3.18 -1.21
C MET A 24 0.51 -3.42 0.21
N SER A 25 0.99 -4.44 0.91
CA SER A 25 0.55 -4.74 2.28
C SER A 25 1.01 -3.71 3.31
N GLU A 26 2.20 -3.14 3.15
CA GLU A 26 2.69 -2.04 4.00
C GLU A 26 1.95 -0.72 3.73
N GLY A 27 1.13 -0.65 2.67
CA GLY A 27 0.33 0.55 2.37
C GLY A 27 1.15 1.74 1.87
N ILE A 28 2.40 1.52 1.45
CA ILE A 28 3.34 2.58 1.08
C ILE A 28 2.80 3.42 -0.08
N VAL A 29 2.20 2.78 -1.07
CA VAL A 29 1.67 3.47 -2.26
C VAL A 29 0.46 4.33 -1.89
N GLN A 30 -0.42 3.83 -1.03
CA GLN A 30 -1.60 4.55 -0.54
C GLN A 30 -1.19 5.75 0.31
N GLU A 31 -0.16 5.57 1.15
CA GLU A 31 0.38 6.66 1.96
C GLU A 31 1.07 7.73 1.10
N ALA A 32 1.86 7.34 0.11
CA ALA A 32 2.48 8.27 -0.82
C ALA A 32 1.44 9.15 -1.52
N LYS A 33 0.37 8.55 -2.06
CA LYS A 33 -0.76 9.27 -2.69
C LYS A 33 -1.46 10.22 -1.71
N ARG A 34 -1.65 9.81 -0.46
CA ARG A 34 -2.29 10.65 0.57
C ARG A 34 -1.43 11.88 0.92
N ARG A 35 -0.11 11.75 0.85
CA ARG A 35 0.85 12.80 1.20
C ARG A 35 1.30 13.66 0.01
N GLU A 36 0.86 13.32 -1.21
CA GLU A 36 1.25 14.02 -2.44
C GLU A 36 0.87 15.51 -2.40
N PHE A 37 -0.28 15.83 -1.80
CA PHE A 37 -0.75 17.19 -1.58
C PHE A 37 -1.22 17.38 -0.15
N TYR A 38 -1.11 18.60 0.37
CA TYR A 38 -1.71 18.94 1.66
C TYR A 38 -3.23 18.89 1.57
N LEU A 39 -3.85 18.14 2.49
CA LEU A 39 -5.29 18.11 2.69
C LEU A 39 -5.61 18.66 4.08
N LYS A 40 -6.64 19.51 4.16
CA LYS A 40 -7.17 19.96 5.45
C LYS A 40 -7.53 18.75 6.32
N PRO A 41 -7.30 18.78 7.65
CA PRO A 41 -7.54 17.62 8.52
C PRO A 41 -8.96 17.04 8.47
N SER A 42 -9.97 17.85 8.13
CA SER A 42 -11.34 17.38 7.93
C SER A 42 -11.50 16.56 6.65
N LEU A 43 -10.90 17.00 5.55
CA LEU A 43 -10.93 16.30 4.25
C LEU A 43 -10.14 14.99 4.32
N ALA A 44 -8.99 14.99 4.99
CA ALA A 44 -8.21 13.76 5.20
C ALA A 44 -8.99 12.70 6.01
N ARG A 45 -9.74 13.12 7.04
CA ARG A 45 -10.63 12.22 7.80
C ARG A 45 -11.78 11.69 6.96
N LYS A 46 -12.39 12.54 6.13
CA LYS A 46 -13.47 12.15 5.22
C LYS A 46 -12.99 11.11 4.20
N GLN A 47 -11.87 11.37 3.54
CA GLN A 47 -11.27 10.46 2.56
C GLN A 47 -10.95 9.08 3.17
N LYS A 48 -10.31 9.07 4.36
CA LYS A 48 -10.01 7.83 5.08
C LYS A 48 -11.27 7.01 5.40
N ALA A 49 -12.36 7.67 5.80
CA ALA A 49 -13.62 7.01 6.11
C ALA A 49 -14.31 6.44 4.85
N GLU A 50 -14.26 7.16 3.73
CA GLU A 50 -14.78 6.68 2.44
C GLU A 50 -14.01 5.47 1.92
N ASP A 51 -12.67 5.50 2.00
CA ASP A 51 -11.84 4.38 1.57
C ASP A 51 -12.11 3.13 2.42
N ALA A 52 -12.27 3.28 3.75
CA ALA A 52 -12.65 2.17 4.63
C ALA A 52 -14.06 1.62 4.32
N ARG A 53 -15.02 2.49 4.00
CA ARG A 53 -16.37 2.06 3.57
C ARG A 53 -16.33 1.32 2.24
N ARG A 54 -15.51 1.77 1.28
CA ARG A 54 -15.36 1.12 -0.03
C ARG A 54 -14.81 -0.30 0.13
N VAL A 55 -13.81 -0.51 0.99
CA VAL A 55 -13.28 -1.85 1.30
C VAL A 55 -14.35 -2.75 1.93
N LYS A 56 -15.14 -2.23 2.89
CA LYS A 56 -16.22 -2.99 3.55
C LYS A 56 -17.35 -3.43 2.61
N LYS A 57 -17.62 -2.68 1.54
CA LYS A 57 -18.71 -2.98 0.59
C LYS A 57 -18.34 -4.06 -0.44
N VAL A 58 -17.04 -4.32 -0.59
CA VAL A 58 -16.52 -5.29 -1.56
C VAL A 58 -16.41 -6.71 -0.94
N TRP A 59 -16.68 -6.83 0.36
CA TRP A 59 -16.77 -8.09 1.11
C TRP A 59 -18.22 -8.43 1.44
#